data_AF-D2U355-F1
#
_entry.id   AF-D2U355-F1
#
_cell.length_a   1.000
_cell.length_b   1.000
_cell.length_c   1.000
_cell.angle_alpha   90.00
_cell.angle_beta   90.00
_cell.angle_gamma   90.00
#
_symmetry.space_group_name_H-M   'P 1'
#
loop_
_entity.id
_entity.type
_entity.pdbx_description
1 polymer ?
#
loop_
_entity_poly.entity_id
_entity_poly.type
_entity_poly.pdbx_seq_one_letter_code
_entity_poly.pdbx_strand_id
1 'polypeptide(L)' 'MKRRQEIACLLGRKIKKIRKYNGMTGKELSVNLGISQQQLSRYENGIRLCPLIA' A
#
# COMPACT_ATOMS: atom_id res chain seq x y z
N MET A 1 13.39 16.98 -4.19
CA MET A 1 12.80 15.74 -3.62
C MET A 1 11.32 15.51 -4.03
N LYS A 2 10.93 15.59 -5.32
CA LYS A 2 9.49 15.42 -5.72
C LYS A 2 9.13 14.05 -6.34
N ARG A 3 10.07 13.39 -7.02
CA ARG A 3 9.77 12.25 -7.91
C ARG A 3 9.45 10.91 -7.22
N ARG A 4 10.13 10.60 -6.10
CA ARG A 4 9.94 9.30 -5.39
C ARG A 4 8.59 9.21 -4.66
N GLN A 5 8.07 10.35 -4.20
CA GLN A 5 6.81 10.42 -3.46
C GLN A 5 5.58 10.26 -4.37
N GLU A 6 5.63 10.79 -5.59
CA GLU A 6 4.59 10.59 -6.61
C GLU A 6 4.44 9.11 -6.99
N ILE A 7 5.56 8.43 -7.27
CA ILE A 7 5.56 7.00 -7.64
C ILE A 7 5.00 6.15 -6.49
N ALA A 8 5.39 6.44 -5.25
CA ALA A 8 4.88 5.74 -4.07
C ALA A 8 3.36 5.91 -3.89
N CYS A 9 2.85 7.13 -4.11
CA CYS A 9 1.42 7.43 -4.03
C CYS A 9 0.62 6.70 -5.13
N LEU A 10 1.15 6.62 -6.35
CA LEU A 10 0.53 5.88 -7.46
C LEU A 10 0.47 4.38 -7.17
N LEU A 11 1.55 3.79 -6.67
CA LEU A 11 1.61 2.39 -6.28
C LEU A 11 0.63 2.07 -5.16
N GLY A 12 0.59 2.89 -4.10
CA GLY A 12 -0.35 2.74 -2.99
C GLY A 12 -1.81 2.73 -3.44
N ARG A 13 -2.18 3.67 -4.32
CA ARG A 13 -3.53 3.71 -4.92
C ARG A 13 -3.84 2.48 -5.76
N LYS A 14 -2.86 1.96 -6.50
CA LYS A 14 -3.03 0.75 -7.33
C LYS A 14 -3.22 -0.50 -6.46
N ILE A 15 -2.45 -0.64 -5.38
CA ILE A 15 -2.63 -1.71 -4.39
C ILE A 15 -4.04 -1.66 -3.80
N LYS A 16 -4.51 -0.48 -3.38
CA LYS A 16 -5.88 -0.30 -2.86
C LYS A 16 -6.95 -0.71 -3.86
N LYS A 17 -6.76 -0.38 -5.14
CA LYS A 17 -7.68 -0.80 -6.22
C LYS A 17 -7.69 -2.30 -6.41
N ILE A 18 -6.52 -2.93 -6.53
CA ILE A 18 -6.40 -4.39 -6.70
C ILE A 18 -6.98 -5.12 -5.50
N ARG A 19 -6.70 -4.65 -4.28
CA ARG A 19 -7.27 -5.23 -3.05
C ARG A 19 -8.79 -5.24 -3.09
N LYS A 20 -9.41 -4.09 -3.41
CA LYS A 20 -10.87 -3.96 -3.50
C LYS A 20 -11.46 -4.78 -4.64
N TYR A 21 -10.77 -4.85 -5.79
CA TYR A 21 -11.19 -5.68 -6.91
C TYR A 21 -11.25 -7.17 -6.55
N ASN A 22 -10.31 -7.63 -5.72
CA ASN A 22 -10.30 -9.00 -5.19
C ASN A 22 -11.21 -9.19 -3.96
N GLY A 23 -12.03 -8.20 -3.59
CA GLY A 23 -12.91 -8.30 -2.42
C GLY A 23 -12.20 -8.37 -1.06
N MET A 24 -10.89 -8.15 -1.03
CA MET A 24 -10.09 -8.32 0.19
C MET A 24 -10.21 -7.10 1.11
N THR A 25 -10.24 -7.34 2.41
CA THR A 25 -10.10 -6.32 3.44
C THR A 25 -8.63 -5.91 3.61
N GLY A 26 -8.39 -4.71 4.16
CA GLY A 26 -7.02 -4.28 4.48
C GLY A 26 -6.34 -5.22 5.49
N LYS A 27 -7.11 -5.86 6.37
CA LYS A 27 -6.57 -6.80 7.34
C LYS A 27 -6.06 -8.08 6.66
N GLU A 28 -6.85 -8.67 5.77
CA GLU A 28 -6.45 -9.88 5.02
C GLU A 28 -5.22 -9.62 4.15
N LEU A 29 -5.20 -8.50 3.41
CA LEU A 29 -4.02 -8.17 2.60
C LEU A 29 -2.78 -7.94 3.48
N SER A 30 -2.95 -7.30 4.65
CA SER A 30 -1.82 -7.05 5.56
C SER A 30 -1.24 -8.36 6.14
N VAL A 31 -2.11 -9.32 6.47
CA VAL A 31 -1.71 -10.66 6.92
C VAL A 31 -0.95 -11.39 5.81
N ASN A 32 -1.47 -11.38 4.58
CA ASN A 32 -0.82 -12.03 3.44
C ASN A 32 0.55 -11.43 3.10
N LEU A 33 0.75 -10.14 3.37
CA LEU A 33 2.01 -9.44 3.16
C LEU A 33 2.95 -9.49 4.39
N GLY A 34 2.50 -10.06 5.52
CA GLY A 34 3.28 -10.09 6.76
C GLY A 34 3.53 -8.72 7.37
N ILE A 35 2.68 -7.72 7.11
CA ILE A 35 2.80 -6.35 7.64
C ILE A 35 1.62 -6.01 8.53
N SER A 36 1.75 -4.97 9.35
CA SER A 36 0.61 -4.45 10.11
C SER A 36 -0.43 -3.80 9.20
N GLN A 37 -1.70 -3.90 9.58
CA GLN A 37 -2.81 -3.23 8.89
C GLN A 37 -2.61 -1.71 8.83
N GLN A 38 -2.02 -1.10 9.87
CA GLN A 38 -1.67 0.32 9.88
C GLN A 38 -0.58 0.67 8.85
N GLN A 39 0.44 -0.19 8.68
CA GLN A 39 1.45 -0.01 7.62
C GLN A 39 0.80 -0.08 6.24
N LEU A 40 -0.07 -1.06 6.00
CA LEU A 40 -0.79 -1.16 4.73
C LEU A 40 -1.64 0.10 4.46
N SER A 41 -2.36 0.61 5.46
CA SER A 41 -3.13 1.85 5.34
C SER A 41 -2.25 3.05 4.96
N ARG A 42 -1.05 3.15 5.54
CA ARG A 42 -0.08 4.22 5.21
C ARG A 42 0.41 4.12 3.77
N TYR A 43 0.59 2.91 3.25
CA TYR A 43 0.96 2.69 1.84
C TYR A 43 -0.19 3.04 0.91
N GLU A 44 -1.40 2.55 1.19
CA GLU A 44 -2.60 2.80 0.37
C GLU A 44 -2.96 4.29 0.30
N ASN A 45 -2.67 5.05 1.35
CA ASN A 45 -2.97 6.48 1.44
C ASN A 45 -1.76 7.39 1.09
N GLY A 46 -0.62 6.83 0.67
CA GLY A 46 0.54 7.59 0.17
C GLY A 46 1.32 8.36 1.24
N ILE A 47 1.18 8.01 2.52
CA ILE A 47 1.78 8.73 3.67
C ILE A 47 3.23 8.28 3.90
N ARG A 48 3.62 7.07 3.48
CA ARG A 48 5.01 6.57 3.54
C ARG A 48 5.37 5.75 2.30
N LEU A 49 6.64 5.88 1.88
CA LEU A 49 7.29 4.99 0.92
C LEU A 49 7.14 3.55 1.42
N CYS A 50 6.51 2.69 0.63
CA CYS A 50 6.51 1.26 0.89
C CYS A 50 7.96 0.77 0.73
N PRO A 51 8.63 0.28 1.79
CA PRO A 51 10.00 -0.20 1.70
C PRO A 51 10.07 -1.60 1.08
N LEU A 52 8.96 -2.14 0.55
CA LEU A 52 8.92 -3.44 -0.15
C LEU A 52 9.72 -3.44 -1.47
N ILE A 53 10.41 -2.35 -1.79
CA ILE A 53 11.42 -2.28 -2.84
C ILE A 53 12.76 -2.11 -2.13
N ALA A 54 13.29 -3.22 -1.62
CA ALA A 54 14.69 -3.37 -1.22
C ALA A 54 15.32 -4.39 -2.16
#